data_AF-A0A961C657-F1
#
_entry.id   AF-A0A961C657-F1
#
_cell.length_a   1.000
_cell.length_b   1.000
_cell.length_c   1.000
_cell.angle_alpha   90.00
_cell.angle_beta   90.00
_cell.angle_gamma   90.00
#
_symmetry.space_group_name_H-M   'P 1'
#
loop_
_entity.id
_entity.type
_entity.pdbx_description
1 polymer ?
#
loop_
_entity_poly.entity_id
_entity_poly.type
_entity_poly.pdbx_seq_one_letter_code
_entity_poly.pdbx_strand_id
1 'polypeptide(L)'
;MTSTTKPDSADRAKRKRPARFVPALLATVGALATLGAATAPRTGAATPSATDQATAASNALDWLEVELMANGGSMPGFSPGSSEWGLTADTALALAAGGRTGSTEAQQAVDLLTGAATGYTTWAPTMPEVRVAGATAKVLLVLNTYERSTIVDGVDLEDELRSLMATSGSQAGRFNDRVPDPTWNASNAFGQSLAMLALAFSDNGVPSQSVQFLLSQQCPSGGFPLIYSDGGCSTDSSADTDATALSLQALLSVDRSSGVLNSLVDGLNWLLTQQDSATGAFGGTGPTSGLNTNSTGLIAQTLRAAGWVEGADSAAEWIIDSNQISEPTATGTPAFSDVGAISYNPAALSSALEVGVTSQVSDQWRRATSQAVLALGLPIYGPGQVEPVTSTPTTSTTSTSTTTTVAPNRPTTTEPVATTTTAAGITATTGAGDPNGATVEGESVLRSPTGSTDATSAVTSDSLRSTQSRSTLPRTGSDSTLMVLIGIAMVFTGLASAATQRRLATRRGTQE
;
A
#
# COMPACT_ATOMS: atom_id res chain seq x y z
N MET A 1 -59.60 32.22 21.19
CA MET A 1 -60.92 32.10 20.53
C MET A 1 -60.76 32.49 19.07
N THR A 2 -61.39 31.72 18.16
CA THR A 2 -61.80 32.04 16.77
C THR A 2 -61.36 33.38 16.15
N SER A 3 -60.90 33.45 14.90
CA SER A 3 -61.51 32.78 13.72
C SER A 3 -60.57 32.56 12.53
N THR A 4 -60.85 31.49 11.78
CA THR A 4 -60.52 31.27 10.35
C THR A 4 -61.16 32.37 9.46
N THR A 5 -60.71 32.67 8.23
CA THR A 5 -60.90 31.87 6.99
C THR A 5 -60.08 32.38 5.76
N LYS A 6 -59.86 31.48 4.79
CA LYS A 6 -59.36 31.72 3.40
C LYS A 6 -60.56 32.04 2.46
N PRO A 7 -60.39 32.68 1.28
CA PRO A 7 -60.20 31.95 0.00
C PRO A 7 -59.16 32.63 -0.95
N ASP A 8 -58.35 31.93 -1.74
CA ASP A 8 -58.61 31.21 -3.01
C ASP A 8 -58.86 32.05 -4.28
N SER A 9 -57.81 32.10 -5.11
CA SER A 9 -57.80 31.73 -6.54
C SER A 9 -58.34 32.64 -7.67
N ALA A 10 -57.58 32.57 -8.79
CA ALA A 10 -57.98 32.72 -10.19
C ALA A 10 -58.01 34.10 -10.90
N ASP A 11 -56.88 34.36 -11.59
CA ASP A 11 -56.79 34.52 -13.06
C ASP A 11 -56.79 35.91 -13.75
N ARG A 12 -56.01 35.95 -14.85
CA ARG A 12 -55.96 36.85 -16.02
C ARG A 12 -55.82 38.38 -15.87
N ALA A 13 -54.55 38.77 -16.02
CA ALA A 13 -54.06 39.62 -17.12
C ALA A 13 -54.41 41.12 -17.16
N LYS A 14 -53.37 41.96 -17.04
CA LYS A 14 -53.25 43.23 -17.80
C LYS A 14 -51.78 43.69 -17.97
N ARG A 15 -51.38 43.71 -19.24
CA ARG A 15 -50.24 44.38 -19.89
C ARG A 15 -49.45 45.41 -19.07
N LYS A 16 -48.11 45.28 -19.04
CA LYS A 16 -47.17 46.40 -19.25
C LYS A 16 -46.09 46.01 -20.26
N ARG A 17 -45.66 46.98 -21.07
CA ARG A 17 -44.68 46.85 -22.18
C ARG A 17 -43.29 47.35 -21.73
N PRO A 18 -42.21 47.17 -22.53
CA PRO A 18 -40.90 46.77 -22.00
C PRO A 18 -39.90 47.91 -21.74
N ALA A 19 -38.89 47.62 -20.93
CA ALA A 19 -37.59 48.28 -20.96
C ALA A 19 -36.61 47.48 -21.86
N ARG A 20 -35.66 48.17 -22.50
CA ARG A 20 -34.98 47.70 -23.71
C ARG A 20 -33.67 46.97 -23.43
N PHE A 21 -33.45 45.87 -24.16
CA PHE A 21 -32.11 45.43 -24.56
C PHE A 21 -31.54 46.41 -25.60
N VAL A 22 -30.25 46.73 -25.51
CA VAL A 22 -29.40 47.09 -26.67
C VAL A 22 -28.04 46.42 -26.47
N PRO A 23 -27.65 45.44 -27.32
CA PRO A 23 -26.30 44.88 -27.32
C PRO A 23 -25.35 45.76 -28.17
N ALA A 24 -24.06 45.79 -27.80
CA ALA A 24 -23.04 46.48 -28.58
C ALA A 24 -22.48 45.57 -29.69
N LEU A 25 -22.38 46.16 -30.88
CA LEU A 25 -22.13 45.60 -32.21
C LEU A 25 -20.80 44.82 -32.39
N LEU A 26 -20.82 43.82 -33.26
CA LEU A 26 -19.61 43.20 -33.83
C LEU A 26 -18.86 44.19 -34.75
N ALA A 27 -17.54 44.10 -34.78
CA ALA A 27 -16.72 44.55 -35.92
C ALA A 27 -15.73 43.44 -36.29
N THR A 28 -15.99 42.74 -37.40
CA THR A 28 -15.10 41.74 -37.98
C THR A 28 -13.98 42.38 -38.79
N VAL A 29 -12.73 42.14 -38.41
CA VAL A 29 -11.56 42.27 -39.29
C VAL A 29 -10.84 40.93 -39.29
N GLY A 30 -10.71 40.31 -40.46
CA GLY A 30 -10.04 39.04 -40.61
C GLY A 30 -8.52 39.20 -40.56
N ALA A 31 -7.87 38.47 -39.65
CA ALA A 31 -6.44 38.22 -39.70
C ALA A 31 -6.23 36.70 -39.83
N LEU A 32 -5.78 36.27 -41.00
CA LEU A 32 -5.51 34.86 -41.31
C LEU A 32 -4.17 34.45 -40.67
N ALA A 33 -4.16 34.25 -39.35
CA ALA A 33 -3.00 33.75 -38.64
C ALA A 33 -2.93 32.22 -38.76
N THR A 34 -2.05 31.73 -39.64
CA THR A 34 -1.70 30.32 -39.74
C THR A 34 -1.18 29.81 -38.39
N LEU A 35 -1.94 28.95 -37.72
CA LEU A 35 -1.53 28.31 -36.48
C LEU A 35 -0.48 27.22 -36.82
N GLY A 36 0.76 27.67 -37.00
CA GLY A 36 1.91 26.78 -37.10
C GLY A 36 2.08 26.07 -35.77
N ALA A 37 1.54 24.86 -35.67
CA ALA A 37 1.81 23.95 -34.58
C ALA A 37 3.29 23.52 -34.68
N ALA A 38 4.18 24.36 -34.17
CA ALA A 38 5.56 24.00 -33.92
C ALA A 38 5.55 22.93 -32.83
N THR A 39 5.51 21.66 -33.25
CA THR A 39 5.91 20.54 -32.41
C THR A 39 7.40 20.67 -32.14
N ALA A 40 7.74 21.58 -31.23
CA ALA A 40 9.03 21.52 -30.56
C ALA A 40 9.16 20.10 -30.01
N PRO A 41 10.20 19.34 -30.40
CA PRO A 41 10.44 18.07 -29.76
C PRO A 41 10.60 18.37 -28.28
N ARG A 42 9.73 17.80 -27.44
CA ARG A 42 10.06 17.67 -26.02
C ARG A 42 11.36 16.86 -26.02
N THR A 43 12.44 17.51 -25.64
CA THR A 43 13.60 16.81 -25.10
C THR A 43 13.05 16.03 -23.93
N GLY A 44 12.86 14.72 -24.11
CA GLY A 44 12.47 13.85 -23.01
C GLY A 44 13.51 14.06 -21.91
N ALA A 45 13.05 14.25 -20.68
CA ALA A 45 13.92 14.04 -19.54
C ALA A 45 14.52 12.63 -19.70
N ALA A 46 15.82 12.52 -19.52
CA ALA A 46 16.46 11.21 -19.55
C ALA A 46 16.03 10.51 -18.27
N THR A 47 15.30 9.39 -18.41
CA THR A 47 14.87 8.57 -17.27
C THR A 47 16.03 8.35 -16.31
N PRO A 48 15.86 8.58 -14.99
CA PRO A 48 16.96 8.52 -14.03
C PRO A 48 17.70 7.20 -14.13
N SER A 49 19.03 7.26 -14.25
CA SER A 49 19.82 6.05 -14.32
C SER A 49 19.72 5.28 -12.99
N ALA A 50 20.01 3.98 -13.03
CA ALA A 50 20.06 3.18 -11.80
C ALA A 50 21.03 3.76 -10.74
N THR A 51 22.08 4.47 -11.19
CA THR A 51 23.02 5.19 -10.32
C THR A 51 22.37 6.41 -9.65
N ASP A 52 21.53 7.15 -10.37
CA ASP A 52 20.82 8.32 -9.83
C ASP A 52 19.77 7.87 -8.81
N GLN A 53 19.00 6.82 -9.11
CA GLN A 53 18.05 6.22 -8.18
C GLN A 53 18.77 5.69 -6.91
N ALA A 54 19.90 4.99 -7.05
CA ALA A 54 20.67 4.50 -5.90
C ALA A 54 21.25 5.63 -5.04
N THR A 55 21.67 6.74 -5.64
CA THR A 55 22.17 7.92 -4.92
C THR A 55 21.03 8.63 -4.17
N ALA A 56 19.90 8.82 -4.84
CA ALA A 56 18.68 9.36 -4.25
C ALA A 56 18.17 8.50 -3.08
N ALA A 57 18.20 7.17 -3.24
CA ALA A 57 17.87 6.22 -2.19
C ALA A 57 18.81 6.36 -0.99
N SER A 58 20.14 6.39 -1.20
CA SER A 58 21.11 6.57 -0.11
C SER A 58 20.79 7.82 0.70
N ASN A 59 20.65 8.98 0.06
CA ASN A 59 20.41 10.25 0.75
C ASN A 59 19.11 10.22 1.58
N ALA A 60 18.04 9.58 1.08
CA ALA A 60 16.79 9.42 1.82
C ALA A 60 16.93 8.50 3.04
N LEU A 61 17.73 7.43 2.93
CA LEU A 61 18.02 6.52 4.03
C LEU A 61 18.96 7.16 5.07
N ASP A 62 19.96 7.92 4.63
CA ASP A 62 20.83 8.73 5.49
C ASP A 62 20.01 9.72 6.34
N TRP A 63 19.03 10.41 5.73
CA TRP A 63 18.11 11.30 6.46
C TRP A 63 17.21 10.56 7.46
N LEU A 64 16.71 9.36 7.11
CA LEU A 64 15.93 8.53 8.03
C LEU A 64 16.75 8.05 9.25
N GLU A 65 18.03 7.73 9.07
CA GLU A 65 18.95 7.38 10.17
C GLU A 65 19.22 8.58 11.09
N VAL A 66 19.41 9.78 10.52
CA VAL A 66 19.49 11.03 11.28
C VAL A 66 18.21 11.29 12.09
N GLU A 67 17.03 11.07 11.51
CA GLU A 67 15.76 11.23 12.23
C GLU A 67 15.56 10.20 13.35
N LEU A 68 15.98 8.94 13.17
CA LEU A 68 16.00 7.96 14.26
C LEU A 68 16.93 8.44 15.39
N MET A 69 18.16 8.82 15.05
CA MET A 69 19.17 9.29 16.01
C MET A 69 18.68 10.52 16.80
N ALA A 70 18.11 11.51 16.12
CA ALA A 70 17.58 12.74 16.72
C ALA A 70 16.41 12.48 17.68
N ASN A 71 15.66 11.40 17.48
CA ASN A 71 14.50 11.01 18.29
C ASN A 71 14.79 9.79 19.22
N GLY A 72 16.06 9.55 19.55
CA GLY A 72 16.46 8.56 20.56
C GLY A 72 16.40 7.10 20.10
N GLY A 73 16.43 6.86 18.79
CA GLY A 73 16.40 5.55 18.13
C GLY A 73 15.02 5.10 17.67
N SER A 74 13.97 5.92 17.81
CA SER A 74 12.61 5.58 17.36
C SER A 74 11.94 6.78 16.70
N MET A 75 11.01 6.55 15.78
CA MET A 75 10.27 7.64 15.16
C MET A 75 9.26 8.23 16.17
N PRO A 76 9.14 9.57 16.29
CA PRO A 76 8.33 10.20 17.32
C PRO A 76 6.83 10.13 17.00
N GLY A 77 6.03 9.84 18.03
CA GLY A 77 4.56 9.86 17.97
C GLY A 77 3.96 11.25 18.19
N PHE A 78 2.64 11.35 18.07
CA PHE A 78 1.90 12.61 18.16
C PHE A 78 1.90 13.25 19.57
N SER A 79 2.21 12.48 20.61
CA SER A 79 2.42 13.01 21.96
C SER A 79 3.91 13.26 22.21
N PRO A 80 4.31 14.40 22.79
CA PRO A 80 5.71 14.67 23.09
C PRO A 80 6.36 13.55 23.92
N GLY A 81 7.48 13.01 23.43
CA GLY A 81 8.21 11.90 24.08
C GLY A 81 7.56 10.52 23.92
N SER A 82 6.49 10.37 23.13
CA SER A 82 6.00 9.06 22.68
C SER A 82 6.70 8.61 21.41
N SER A 83 6.82 7.29 21.21
CA SER A 83 7.29 6.68 19.97
C SER A 83 6.10 6.22 19.11
N GLU A 84 6.26 6.30 17.79
CA GLU A 84 5.33 5.75 16.81
C GLU A 84 5.92 4.45 16.26
N TRP A 85 5.52 3.33 16.85
CA TRP A 85 6.09 2.01 16.56
C TRP A 85 5.75 1.51 15.16
N GLY A 86 4.64 1.93 14.56
CA GLY A 86 4.28 1.59 13.20
C GLY A 86 5.18 2.25 12.17
N LEU A 87 5.49 3.54 12.37
CA LEU A 87 6.43 4.30 11.54
C LEU A 87 7.90 3.90 11.82
N THR A 88 8.23 3.55 13.06
CA THR A 88 9.56 3.01 13.41
C THR A 88 9.81 1.69 12.68
N ALA A 89 8.81 0.80 12.65
CA ALA A 89 8.85 -0.44 11.88
C ALA A 89 8.93 -0.19 10.36
N ASP A 90 8.13 0.74 9.81
CA ASP A 90 8.20 1.10 8.38
C ASP A 90 9.58 1.65 8.00
N THR A 91 10.19 2.47 8.87
CA THR A 91 11.57 2.95 8.69
C THR A 91 12.59 1.82 8.73
N ALA A 92 12.48 0.91 9.70
CA ALA A 92 13.37 -0.25 9.78
C ALA A 92 13.27 -1.15 8.53
N LEU A 93 12.07 -1.33 7.96
CA LEU A 93 11.89 -2.07 6.70
C LEU A 93 12.47 -1.32 5.49
N ALA A 94 12.34 0.01 5.43
CA ALA A 94 12.96 0.82 4.37
C ALA A 94 14.50 0.76 4.43
N LEU A 95 15.08 0.86 5.64
CA LEU A 95 16.52 0.69 5.86
C LEU A 95 16.99 -0.71 5.47
N ALA A 96 16.23 -1.75 5.80
CA ALA A 96 16.54 -3.12 5.41
C ALA A 96 16.51 -3.34 3.89
N ALA A 97 15.48 -2.82 3.21
CA ALA A 97 15.39 -2.84 1.75
C ALA A 97 16.56 -2.07 1.09
N GLY A 98 17.03 -0.99 1.73
CA GLY A 98 18.26 -0.28 1.39
C GLY A 98 19.58 -0.99 1.72
N GLY A 99 19.54 -2.23 2.23
CA GLY A 99 20.73 -2.99 2.63
C GLY A 99 21.40 -2.51 3.93
N ARG A 100 20.72 -1.66 4.72
CA ARG A 100 21.25 -1.03 5.94
C ARG A 100 20.88 -1.76 7.23
N THR A 101 20.52 -3.04 7.17
CA THR A 101 20.22 -3.82 8.39
C THR A 101 21.34 -3.78 9.43
N GLY A 102 22.60 -3.61 9.02
CA GLY A 102 23.76 -3.51 9.90
C GLY A 102 24.10 -2.12 10.45
N SER A 103 23.33 -1.05 10.16
CA SER A 103 23.61 0.28 10.74
C SER A 103 23.22 0.36 12.22
N THR A 104 23.82 1.29 12.96
CA THR A 104 23.58 1.39 14.42
C THR A 104 22.15 1.84 14.71
N GLU A 105 21.67 2.76 13.88
CA GLU A 105 20.36 3.40 13.94
C GLU A 105 19.26 2.39 13.60
N ALA A 106 19.46 1.58 12.56
CA ALA A 106 18.55 0.47 12.21
C ALA A 106 18.48 -0.58 13.32
N GLN A 107 19.63 -1.02 13.85
CA GLN A 107 19.69 -1.99 14.95
C GLN A 107 19.02 -1.47 16.22
N GLN A 108 19.27 -0.22 16.60
CA GLN A 108 18.65 0.43 17.76
C GLN A 108 17.12 0.55 17.60
N ALA A 109 16.63 0.90 16.40
CA ALA A 109 15.20 0.99 16.13
C ALA A 109 14.50 -0.37 16.27
N VAL A 110 15.14 -1.45 15.82
CA VAL A 110 14.64 -2.82 15.97
C VAL A 110 14.67 -3.28 17.43
N ASP A 111 15.72 -2.96 18.19
CA ASP A 111 15.79 -3.31 19.62
C ASP A 111 14.70 -2.58 20.44
N LEU A 112 14.47 -1.29 20.17
CA LEU A 112 13.41 -0.51 20.80
C LEU A 112 12.02 -1.00 20.40
N LEU A 113 11.79 -1.30 19.12
CA LEU A 113 10.54 -1.90 18.65
C LEU A 113 10.27 -3.26 19.31
N THR A 114 11.32 -4.08 19.48
CA THR A 114 11.23 -5.39 20.15
C THR A 114 10.80 -5.21 21.61
N GLY A 115 11.46 -4.31 22.35
CA GLY A 115 11.08 -3.99 23.73
C GLY A 115 9.68 -3.35 23.89
N ALA A 116 9.12 -2.81 22.81
CA ALA A 116 7.76 -2.24 22.77
C ALA A 116 6.71 -3.17 22.13
N ALA A 117 7.10 -4.33 21.58
CA ALA A 117 6.26 -5.16 20.74
C ALA A 117 4.96 -5.60 21.45
N THR A 118 5.04 -5.95 22.73
CA THR A 118 3.86 -6.29 23.54
C THR A 118 2.84 -5.15 23.58
N GLY A 119 3.28 -3.91 23.76
CA GLY A 119 2.41 -2.72 23.76
C GLY A 119 1.91 -2.32 22.37
N TYR A 120 2.69 -2.55 21.31
CA TYR A 120 2.30 -2.20 19.94
C TYR A 120 1.35 -3.23 19.30
N THR A 121 1.48 -4.50 19.66
CA THR A 121 0.69 -5.60 19.07
C THR A 121 -0.59 -5.94 19.85
N THR A 122 -0.75 -5.40 21.06
CA THR A 122 -1.94 -5.58 21.92
C THR A 122 -2.54 -4.22 22.30
N TRP A 123 -3.55 -4.20 23.18
CA TRP A 123 -3.99 -2.97 23.86
C TRP A 123 -3.59 -2.97 25.34
N ALA A 124 -2.47 -3.63 25.68
CA ALA A 124 -1.92 -3.63 27.03
C ALA A 124 -1.50 -2.21 27.50
N PRO A 125 -1.59 -1.90 28.80
CA PRO A 125 -2.09 -2.76 29.88
C PRO A 125 -3.62 -2.81 30.00
N THR A 126 -4.36 -2.06 29.17
CA THR A 126 -5.82 -1.87 29.29
C THR A 126 -6.62 -3.13 28.92
N MET A 127 -6.26 -3.80 27.83
CA MET A 127 -6.85 -5.05 27.34
C MET A 127 -5.74 -5.95 26.76
N PRO A 128 -4.97 -6.66 27.62
CA PRO A 128 -3.85 -7.50 27.19
C PRO A 128 -4.26 -8.79 26.45
N GLU A 129 -5.54 -9.18 26.51
CA GLU A 129 -6.11 -10.30 25.75
C GLU A 129 -6.21 -10.01 24.24
N VAL A 130 -6.24 -8.71 23.89
CA VAL A 130 -6.35 -8.25 22.50
C VAL A 130 -5.04 -8.47 21.76
N ARG A 131 -5.14 -8.99 20.53
CA ARG A 131 -4.00 -9.04 19.59
C ARG A 131 -4.41 -8.48 18.24
N VAL A 132 -3.67 -7.47 17.78
CA VAL A 132 -3.88 -6.80 16.49
C VAL A 132 -3.05 -7.52 15.42
N ALA A 133 -3.71 -8.12 14.44
CA ALA A 133 -3.08 -8.98 13.45
C ALA A 133 -2.04 -8.24 12.62
N GLY A 134 -2.39 -7.05 12.09
CA GLY A 134 -1.49 -6.26 11.26
C GLY A 134 -0.25 -5.74 12.00
N ALA A 135 -0.38 -5.40 13.29
CA ALA A 135 0.77 -4.99 14.10
C ALA A 135 1.68 -6.19 14.42
N THR A 136 1.08 -7.33 14.77
CA THR A 136 1.81 -8.60 15.02
C THR A 136 2.60 -9.02 13.80
N ALA A 137 1.96 -9.00 12.63
CA ALA A 137 2.59 -9.26 11.34
C ALA A 137 3.72 -8.28 11.02
N LYS A 138 3.53 -6.97 11.27
CA LYS A 138 4.58 -5.97 11.00
C LYS A 138 5.81 -6.19 11.88
N VAL A 139 5.63 -6.47 13.18
CA VAL A 139 6.76 -6.78 14.09
C VAL A 139 7.45 -8.06 13.65
N LEU A 140 6.69 -9.14 13.36
CA LEU A 140 7.26 -10.40 12.88
C LEU A 140 8.08 -10.21 11.58
N LEU A 141 7.55 -9.43 10.63
CA LEU A 141 8.24 -9.09 9.39
C LEU A 141 9.57 -8.35 9.64
N VAL A 142 9.59 -7.38 10.56
CA VAL A 142 10.83 -6.70 10.96
C VAL A 142 11.81 -7.68 11.60
N LEU A 143 11.37 -8.51 12.55
CA LEU A 143 12.25 -9.45 13.25
C LEU A 143 12.87 -10.46 12.29
N ASN A 144 12.07 -11.04 11.38
CA ASN A 144 12.55 -11.95 10.34
C ASN A 144 13.55 -11.26 9.38
N THR A 145 13.26 -10.03 8.97
CA THR A 145 14.13 -9.23 8.08
C THR A 145 15.48 -8.89 8.72
N TYR A 146 15.55 -8.77 10.05
CA TYR A 146 16.75 -8.46 10.83
C TYR A 146 17.38 -9.69 11.52
N GLU A 147 16.97 -10.90 11.13
CA GLU A 147 17.43 -12.19 11.69
C GLU A 147 17.37 -12.23 13.24
N ARG A 148 16.34 -11.60 13.81
CA ARG A 148 16.06 -11.56 15.26
C ARG A 148 15.19 -12.75 15.68
N SER A 149 15.18 -13.05 16.98
CA SER A 149 14.23 -14.00 17.53
C SER A 149 12.79 -13.49 17.38
N THR A 150 11.91 -14.34 16.90
CA THR A 150 10.46 -14.12 16.81
C THR A 150 9.74 -14.27 18.14
N ILE A 151 10.45 -14.73 19.19
CA ILE A 151 9.92 -14.89 20.55
C ILE A 151 10.20 -13.63 21.36
N VAL A 152 9.16 -12.86 21.65
CA VAL A 152 9.24 -11.59 22.40
C VAL A 152 8.41 -11.67 23.67
N ASP A 153 9.00 -11.32 24.81
CA ASP A 153 8.40 -11.45 26.15
C ASP A 153 7.80 -12.86 26.46
N GLY A 154 8.33 -13.90 25.82
CA GLY A 154 7.86 -15.29 25.93
C GLY A 154 6.68 -15.64 25.02
N VAL A 155 6.26 -14.74 24.13
CA VAL A 155 5.27 -14.99 23.07
C VAL A 155 6.00 -15.24 21.75
N ASP A 156 5.77 -16.40 21.14
CA ASP A 156 6.15 -16.63 19.74
C ASP A 156 5.18 -15.86 18.82
N LEU A 157 5.71 -14.87 18.09
CA LEU A 157 4.91 -14.01 17.23
C LEU A 157 4.48 -14.67 15.92
N GLU A 158 5.15 -15.75 15.48
CA GLU A 158 4.70 -16.54 14.33
C GLU A 158 3.49 -17.39 14.71
N ASP A 159 3.59 -18.18 15.79
CA ASP A 159 2.48 -19.00 16.28
C ASP A 159 1.27 -18.14 16.68
N GLU A 160 1.50 -17.01 17.35
CA GLU A 160 0.44 -16.05 17.66
C GLU A 160 -0.21 -15.51 16.39
N LEU A 161 0.56 -15.09 15.37
CA LEU A 161 0.00 -14.62 14.10
C LEU A 161 -0.80 -15.72 13.38
N ARG A 162 -0.30 -16.95 13.34
CA ARG A 162 -1.01 -18.11 12.76
C ARG A 162 -2.33 -18.37 13.49
N SER A 163 -2.38 -18.18 14.81
CA SER A 163 -3.62 -18.32 15.61
C SER A 163 -4.72 -17.31 15.26
N LEU A 164 -4.35 -16.18 14.65
CA LEU A 164 -5.28 -15.12 14.21
C LEU A 164 -5.96 -15.41 12.87
N MET A 165 -5.51 -16.44 12.14
CA MET A 165 -6.12 -16.83 10.87
C MET A 165 -7.46 -17.54 11.12
N ALA A 166 -8.54 -17.03 10.52
CA ALA A 166 -9.81 -17.74 10.48
C ALA A 166 -9.65 -19.05 9.69
N THR A 167 -10.03 -20.18 10.28
CA THR A 167 -9.84 -21.52 9.69
C THR A 167 -11.10 -22.07 9.00
N SER A 168 -12.23 -21.35 9.08
CA SER A 168 -13.52 -21.76 8.53
C SER A 168 -14.44 -20.55 8.24
N GLY A 169 -15.56 -20.79 7.54
CA GLY A 169 -16.53 -19.76 7.16
C GLY A 169 -16.14 -18.98 5.90
N SER A 170 -16.88 -17.92 5.61
CA SER A 170 -16.69 -17.03 4.43
C SER A 170 -15.37 -16.25 4.45
N GLN A 171 -14.72 -16.15 5.61
CA GLN A 171 -13.46 -15.44 5.84
C GLN A 171 -12.29 -16.42 6.09
N ALA A 172 -12.42 -17.71 5.79
CA ALA A 172 -11.35 -18.68 5.97
C ALA A 172 -10.08 -18.25 5.21
N GLY A 173 -8.93 -18.19 5.89
CA GLY A 173 -7.67 -17.64 5.39
C GLY A 173 -7.40 -16.18 5.75
N ARG A 174 -8.37 -15.43 6.29
CA ARG A 174 -8.18 -14.06 6.77
C ARG A 174 -7.51 -14.02 8.15
N PHE A 175 -6.47 -13.21 8.32
CA PHE A 175 -5.94 -12.84 9.63
C PHE A 175 -6.82 -11.76 10.26
N ASN A 176 -7.35 -12.03 11.45
CA ASN A 176 -8.29 -11.16 12.16
C ASN A 176 -7.70 -10.66 13.48
N ASP A 177 -8.07 -9.47 13.92
CA ASP A 177 -7.73 -9.04 15.27
C ASP A 177 -8.48 -9.91 16.28
N ARG A 178 -7.77 -10.45 17.28
CA ARG A 178 -8.40 -11.10 18.42
C ARG A 178 -8.87 -10.00 19.37
N VAL A 179 -10.18 -9.76 19.40
CA VAL A 179 -10.83 -8.69 20.19
C VAL A 179 -12.07 -9.23 20.94
N PRO A 180 -12.44 -8.68 22.11
CA PRO A 180 -13.61 -9.11 22.87
C PRO A 180 -14.95 -8.97 22.13
N ASP A 181 -15.08 -7.93 21.31
CA ASP A 181 -16.23 -7.67 20.45
C ASP A 181 -15.77 -7.74 18.97
N PRO A 182 -16.25 -8.71 18.17
CA PRO A 182 -15.88 -8.84 16.76
C PRO A 182 -16.13 -7.59 15.90
N THR A 183 -17.01 -6.68 16.32
CA THR A 183 -17.23 -5.39 15.62
C THR A 183 -16.06 -4.42 15.76
N TRP A 184 -15.11 -4.70 16.66
CA TRP A 184 -13.89 -3.91 16.85
C TRP A 184 -12.71 -4.42 15.99
N ASN A 185 -12.88 -5.55 15.29
CA ASN A 185 -11.87 -6.10 14.39
C ASN A 185 -11.56 -5.09 13.27
N ALA A 186 -10.37 -4.52 13.28
CA ALA A 186 -9.89 -3.51 12.34
C ALA A 186 -8.94 -4.08 11.27
N SER A 187 -8.73 -5.40 11.27
CA SER A 187 -7.99 -6.13 10.24
C SER A 187 -8.49 -5.77 8.83
N ASN A 188 -7.55 -5.58 7.94
CA ASN A 188 -7.73 -5.04 6.60
C ASN A 188 -6.63 -5.59 5.69
N ALA A 189 -6.65 -5.21 4.40
CA ALA A 189 -5.72 -5.74 3.42
C ALA A 189 -4.24 -5.50 3.74
N PHE A 190 -3.88 -4.38 4.39
CA PHE A 190 -2.48 -4.19 4.81
C PHE A 190 -2.07 -5.25 5.84
N GLY A 191 -2.91 -5.51 6.84
CA GLY A 191 -2.64 -6.53 7.85
C GLY A 191 -2.55 -7.95 7.26
N GLN A 192 -3.42 -8.28 6.32
CA GLN A 192 -3.40 -9.56 5.59
C GLN A 192 -2.12 -9.72 4.78
N SER A 193 -1.75 -8.71 3.99
CA SER A 193 -0.55 -8.75 3.15
C SER A 193 0.73 -8.80 3.97
N LEU A 194 0.83 -7.98 5.02
CA LEU A 194 1.96 -8.03 5.97
C LEU A 194 2.06 -9.41 6.64
N ALA A 195 0.94 -10.05 6.98
CA ALA A 195 0.97 -11.38 7.57
C ALA A 195 1.51 -12.43 6.59
N MET A 196 1.09 -12.38 5.33
CA MET A 196 1.64 -13.25 4.28
C MET A 196 3.13 -12.97 4.04
N LEU A 197 3.55 -11.71 3.99
CA LEU A 197 4.96 -11.33 3.83
C LEU A 197 5.84 -11.79 5.01
N ALA A 198 5.35 -11.67 6.24
CA ALA A 198 6.04 -12.13 7.43
C ALA A 198 6.20 -13.66 7.45
N LEU A 199 5.13 -14.39 7.13
CA LEU A 199 5.12 -15.85 7.10
C LEU A 199 5.87 -16.44 5.90
N ALA A 200 6.13 -15.67 4.84
CA ALA A 200 6.96 -16.12 3.72
C ALA A 200 8.42 -16.41 4.13
N PHE A 201 8.92 -15.80 5.22
CA PHE A 201 10.23 -16.10 5.80
C PHE A 201 10.28 -17.42 6.60
N SER A 202 9.12 -17.98 6.98
CA SER A 202 9.06 -19.14 7.87
C SER A 202 9.19 -20.47 7.14
N ASP A 203 9.74 -21.50 7.80
CA ASP A 203 9.84 -22.87 7.28
C ASP A 203 8.46 -23.47 6.90
N ASN A 204 7.40 -23.05 7.60
CA ASN A 204 6.02 -23.47 7.34
C ASN A 204 5.33 -22.67 6.22
N GLY A 205 5.97 -21.58 5.75
CA GLY A 205 5.49 -20.71 4.69
C GLY A 205 4.14 -20.04 4.96
N VAL A 206 3.59 -19.44 3.90
CA VAL A 206 2.27 -18.81 3.88
C VAL A 206 1.18 -19.88 3.79
N PRO A 207 0.17 -19.90 4.68
CA PRO A 207 -0.94 -20.85 4.59
C PRO A 207 -1.67 -20.76 3.24
N SER A 208 -1.89 -21.90 2.58
CA SER A 208 -2.58 -21.94 1.29
C SER A 208 -4.01 -21.39 1.33
N GLN A 209 -4.69 -21.49 2.48
CA GLN A 209 -5.98 -20.83 2.74
C GLN A 209 -5.86 -19.30 2.70
N SER A 210 -4.77 -18.72 3.22
CA SER A 210 -4.52 -17.27 3.14
C SER A 210 -4.30 -16.79 1.71
N VAL A 211 -3.60 -17.59 0.89
CA VAL A 211 -3.44 -17.29 -0.55
C VAL A 211 -4.80 -17.34 -1.25
N GLN A 212 -5.59 -18.40 -1.04
CA GLN A 212 -6.94 -18.54 -1.61
C GLN A 212 -7.89 -17.43 -1.15
N PHE A 213 -7.83 -17.05 0.13
CA PHE A 213 -8.56 -15.92 0.66
C PHE A 213 -8.19 -14.65 -0.09
N LEU A 214 -6.90 -14.28 -0.15
CA LEU A 214 -6.48 -13.05 -0.82
C LEU A 214 -6.91 -13.03 -2.29
N LEU A 215 -6.71 -14.12 -3.04
CA LEU A 215 -7.17 -14.25 -4.44
C LEU A 215 -8.69 -14.03 -4.58
N SER A 216 -9.51 -14.51 -3.63
CA SER A 216 -10.96 -14.28 -3.65
C SER A 216 -11.36 -12.82 -3.39
N GLN A 217 -10.46 -11.98 -2.87
CA GLN A 217 -10.71 -10.57 -2.62
C GLN A 217 -10.40 -9.67 -3.83
N GLN A 218 -9.86 -10.20 -4.92
CA GLN A 218 -9.58 -9.41 -6.11
C GLN A 218 -10.89 -8.94 -6.79
N CYS A 219 -10.94 -7.65 -7.12
CA CYS A 219 -12.07 -7.01 -7.78
C CYS A 219 -12.10 -7.34 -9.30
N PRO A 220 -13.26 -7.20 -9.97
CA PRO A 220 -13.42 -7.55 -11.39
C PRO A 220 -12.40 -6.96 -12.37
N SER A 221 -11.90 -5.75 -12.10
CA SER A 221 -10.87 -5.09 -12.93
C SER A 221 -9.43 -5.32 -12.44
N GLY A 222 -9.18 -6.17 -11.43
CA GLY A 222 -7.84 -6.57 -10.98
C GLY A 222 -7.33 -5.91 -9.69
N GLY A 223 -7.89 -4.77 -9.26
CA GLY A 223 -7.54 -4.15 -7.98
C GLY A 223 -8.01 -4.98 -6.76
N PHE A 224 -7.49 -4.68 -5.57
CA PHE A 224 -7.91 -5.27 -4.29
C PHE A 224 -8.52 -4.20 -3.38
N PRO A 225 -9.54 -4.52 -2.57
CA PRO A 225 -10.11 -3.57 -1.63
C PRO A 225 -9.29 -3.51 -0.35
N LEU A 226 -9.22 -2.33 0.26
CA LEU A 226 -8.63 -2.16 1.59
C LEU A 226 -9.42 -2.92 2.66
N ILE A 227 -10.76 -2.85 2.61
CA ILE A 227 -11.66 -3.48 3.57
C ILE A 227 -12.38 -4.64 2.90
N TYR A 228 -12.20 -5.84 3.44
CA TYR A 228 -12.78 -7.07 2.89
C TYR A 228 -14.28 -7.21 3.19
N SER A 229 -15.01 -7.67 2.18
CA SER A 229 -16.42 -8.09 2.28
C SER A 229 -16.55 -9.60 2.35
N ASP A 230 -17.67 -10.08 2.92
CA ASP A 230 -18.05 -11.48 2.78
C ASP A 230 -18.32 -11.80 1.30
N GLY A 231 -17.72 -12.88 0.81
CA GLY A 231 -17.85 -13.33 -0.58
C GLY A 231 -16.90 -12.68 -1.59
N GLY A 232 -15.93 -11.87 -1.15
CA GLY A 232 -14.93 -11.26 -2.05
C GLY A 232 -15.31 -9.87 -2.56
N CYS A 233 -14.50 -9.31 -3.44
CA CYS A 233 -14.77 -8.00 -4.05
C CYS A 233 -15.71 -8.13 -5.24
N SER A 234 -16.87 -7.45 -5.17
CA SER A 234 -17.90 -7.51 -6.22
C SER A 234 -17.96 -6.28 -7.13
N THR A 235 -17.23 -5.20 -6.80
CA THR A 235 -17.25 -3.93 -7.53
C THR A 235 -15.90 -3.22 -7.49
N ASP A 236 -15.46 -2.64 -8.59
CA ASP A 236 -14.17 -1.93 -8.63
C ASP A 236 -14.15 -0.63 -7.81
N SER A 237 -15.32 -0.10 -7.42
CA SER A 237 -15.43 1.08 -6.55
C SER A 237 -14.90 0.87 -5.12
N SER A 238 -14.63 -0.37 -4.71
CA SER A 238 -13.96 -0.67 -3.44
C SER A 238 -12.45 -0.89 -3.58
N ALA A 239 -11.90 -0.92 -4.80
CA ALA A 239 -10.47 -1.11 -5.01
C ALA A 239 -9.64 0.06 -4.47
N ASP A 240 -8.48 -0.26 -3.93
CA ASP A 240 -7.56 0.65 -3.27
C ASP A 240 -6.14 0.41 -3.79
N THR A 241 -5.47 1.46 -4.25
CA THR A 241 -4.17 1.39 -4.94
C THR A 241 -3.06 0.88 -4.02
N ASP A 242 -3.03 1.34 -2.77
CA ASP A 242 -2.01 0.97 -1.80
C ASP A 242 -2.24 -0.49 -1.31
N ALA A 243 -3.50 -0.85 -1.04
CA ALA A 243 -3.88 -2.22 -0.70
C ALA A 243 -3.61 -3.20 -1.85
N THR A 244 -3.83 -2.77 -3.10
CA THR A 244 -3.50 -3.56 -4.29
C THR A 244 -2.00 -3.80 -4.38
N ALA A 245 -1.18 -2.76 -4.25
CA ALA A 245 0.27 -2.88 -4.30
C ALA A 245 0.80 -3.88 -3.26
N LEU A 246 0.40 -3.75 -1.99
CA LEU A 246 0.89 -4.64 -0.94
C LEU A 246 0.30 -6.07 -1.05
N SER A 247 -0.93 -6.22 -1.55
CA SER A 247 -1.50 -7.54 -1.89
C SER A 247 -0.71 -8.23 -2.98
N LEU A 248 -0.28 -7.49 -3.99
CA LEU A 248 0.59 -8.01 -5.05
C LEU A 248 1.99 -8.36 -4.51
N GLN A 249 2.59 -7.59 -3.59
CA GLN A 249 3.84 -8.00 -2.92
C GLN A 249 3.70 -9.33 -2.16
N ALA A 250 2.60 -9.52 -1.45
CA ALA A 250 2.29 -10.79 -0.79
C ALA A 250 2.15 -11.95 -1.80
N LEU A 251 1.48 -11.71 -2.94
CA LEU A 251 1.38 -12.68 -4.03
C LEU A 251 2.69 -12.87 -4.82
N LEU A 252 3.61 -11.89 -4.78
CA LEU A 252 4.98 -12.01 -5.29
C LEU A 252 5.82 -12.98 -4.46
N SER A 253 5.49 -13.17 -3.18
CA SER A 253 6.25 -13.94 -2.19
C SER A 253 5.72 -15.37 -1.95
N VAL A 254 4.91 -15.92 -2.87
CA VAL A 254 4.33 -17.27 -2.77
C VAL A 254 4.37 -18.02 -4.11
N ASP A 255 4.13 -19.34 -4.06
CA ASP A 255 4.14 -20.23 -5.22
C ASP A 255 3.31 -19.72 -6.41
N ARG A 256 3.94 -19.75 -7.59
CA ARG A 256 3.41 -19.27 -8.88
C ARG A 256 2.35 -20.19 -9.49
N SER A 257 1.30 -20.50 -8.74
CA SER A 257 0.12 -21.18 -9.30
C SER A 257 -0.53 -20.31 -10.39
N SER A 258 -1.29 -20.92 -11.31
CA SER A 258 -1.96 -20.19 -12.39
C SER A 258 -2.93 -19.12 -11.87
N GLY A 259 -3.61 -19.37 -10.74
CA GLY A 259 -4.46 -18.37 -10.09
C GLY A 259 -3.66 -17.17 -9.56
N VAL A 260 -2.51 -17.41 -8.94
CA VAL A 260 -1.59 -16.36 -8.48
C VAL A 260 -1.03 -15.55 -9.66
N LEU A 261 -0.59 -16.21 -10.73
CA LEU A 261 -0.06 -15.54 -11.92
C LEU A 261 -1.10 -14.67 -12.63
N ASN A 262 -2.33 -15.18 -12.84
CA ASN A 262 -3.41 -14.39 -13.41
C ASN A 262 -3.72 -13.17 -12.53
N SER A 263 -3.87 -13.38 -11.23
CA SER A 263 -4.15 -12.33 -10.25
C SER A 263 -3.09 -11.23 -10.24
N LEU A 264 -1.81 -11.61 -10.33
CA LEU A 264 -0.70 -10.67 -10.47
C LEU A 264 -0.80 -9.86 -11.76
N VAL A 265 -0.99 -10.51 -12.91
CA VAL A 265 -1.11 -9.83 -14.21
C VAL A 265 -2.29 -8.85 -14.21
N ASP A 266 -3.46 -9.26 -13.71
CA ASP A 266 -4.65 -8.41 -13.68
C ASP A 266 -4.46 -7.20 -12.74
N GLY A 267 -3.88 -7.41 -11.55
CA GLY A 267 -3.61 -6.33 -10.59
C GLY A 267 -2.51 -5.36 -11.03
N LEU A 268 -1.47 -5.85 -11.71
CA LEU A 268 -0.41 -5.00 -12.27
C LEU A 268 -0.92 -4.15 -13.45
N ASN A 269 -1.72 -4.75 -14.35
CA ASN A 269 -2.43 -4.00 -15.39
C ASN A 269 -3.31 -2.92 -14.77
N TRP A 270 -4.10 -3.28 -13.75
CA TRP A 270 -4.96 -2.33 -13.05
C TRP A 270 -4.16 -1.17 -12.44
N LEU A 271 -3.05 -1.45 -11.74
CA LEU A 271 -2.19 -0.41 -11.19
C LEU A 271 -1.68 0.56 -12.26
N LEU A 272 -1.22 0.08 -13.42
CA LEU A 272 -0.81 1.00 -14.51
C LEU A 272 -1.96 1.89 -15.01
N THR A 273 -3.22 1.44 -14.98
CA THR A 273 -4.36 2.32 -15.32
C THR A 273 -4.60 3.43 -14.29
N GLN A 274 -4.05 3.30 -13.08
CA GLN A 274 -4.10 4.32 -12.03
C GLN A 274 -2.86 5.25 -12.04
N GLN A 275 -1.86 4.99 -12.89
CA GLN A 275 -0.68 5.83 -13.01
C GLN A 275 -1.03 7.15 -13.73
N ASP A 276 -0.64 8.29 -13.16
CA ASP A 276 -0.84 9.57 -13.83
C ASP A 276 0.07 9.70 -15.06
N SER A 277 -0.54 9.78 -16.24
CA SER A 277 0.18 9.84 -17.52
C SER A 277 1.07 11.07 -17.74
N ALA A 278 0.97 12.11 -16.90
CA ALA A 278 1.78 13.33 -17.02
C ALA A 278 3.00 13.33 -16.10
N THR A 279 2.96 12.58 -14.99
CA THR A 279 3.99 12.57 -13.95
C THR A 279 4.58 11.19 -13.65
N GLY A 280 3.89 10.09 -13.98
CA GLY A 280 4.25 8.75 -13.52
C GLY A 280 3.90 8.49 -12.04
N ALA A 281 3.31 9.44 -11.33
CA ALA A 281 2.96 9.31 -9.93
C ALA A 281 1.63 8.56 -9.72
N PHE A 282 1.37 8.19 -8.46
CA PHE A 282 0.14 7.53 -8.02
C PHE A 282 -0.51 8.27 -6.85
N GLY A 283 -1.84 8.11 -6.73
CA GLY A 283 -2.61 8.49 -5.55
C GLY A 283 -3.12 7.27 -4.79
N GLY A 284 -3.58 7.48 -3.56
CA GLY A 284 -4.30 6.47 -2.77
C GLY A 284 -5.80 6.44 -3.09
N THR A 285 -6.60 5.77 -2.26
CA THR A 285 -8.08 5.87 -2.29
C THR A 285 -8.62 6.72 -1.13
N GLY A 286 -9.76 7.39 -1.35
CA GLY A 286 -10.40 8.23 -0.34
C GLY A 286 -9.72 9.60 -0.20
N PRO A 287 -9.42 10.11 1.02
CA PRO A 287 -8.89 11.45 1.21
C PRO A 287 -7.45 11.64 0.70
N THR A 288 -6.75 10.55 0.34
CA THR A 288 -5.41 10.53 -0.24
C THR A 288 -5.42 10.33 -1.77
N SER A 289 -6.56 10.53 -2.44
CA SER A 289 -6.70 10.37 -3.90
C SER A 289 -5.90 11.36 -4.76
N GLY A 290 -5.25 12.35 -4.13
CA GLY A 290 -4.25 13.18 -4.81
C GLY A 290 -2.92 12.46 -4.94
N LEU A 291 -2.17 12.77 -6.00
CA LEU A 291 -0.82 12.25 -6.21
C LEU A 291 0.06 12.53 -4.99
N ASN A 292 0.70 11.48 -4.49
CA ASN A 292 1.49 11.54 -3.27
C ASN A 292 2.64 10.51 -3.31
N THR A 293 3.71 10.81 -2.59
CA THR A 293 4.95 9.99 -2.62
C THR A 293 4.83 8.69 -1.84
N ASN A 294 3.95 8.61 -0.84
CA ASN A 294 3.67 7.39 -0.09
C ASN A 294 3.13 6.27 -1.00
N SER A 295 2.01 6.53 -1.69
CA SER A 295 1.41 5.61 -2.66
C SER A 295 2.37 5.32 -3.82
N THR A 296 3.00 6.37 -4.36
CA THR A 296 3.94 6.24 -5.48
C THR A 296 5.11 5.32 -5.14
N GLY A 297 5.68 5.45 -3.94
CA GLY A 297 6.76 4.60 -3.43
C GLY A 297 6.40 3.12 -3.40
N LEU A 298 5.31 2.78 -2.72
CA LEU A 298 4.84 1.41 -2.54
C LEU A 298 4.44 0.74 -3.88
N ILE A 299 3.77 1.49 -4.76
CA ILE A 299 3.33 0.99 -6.07
C ILE A 299 4.52 0.78 -7.00
N ALA A 300 5.46 1.72 -7.07
CA ALA A 300 6.67 1.60 -7.91
C ALA A 300 7.55 0.41 -7.49
N GLN A 301 7.74 0.19 -6.18
CA GLN A 301 8.45 -0.96 -5.63
C GLN A 301 7.82 -2.28 -6.12
N THR A 302 6.48 -2.36 -6.07
CA THR A 302 5.69 -3.53 -6.52
C THR A 302 5.83 -3.75 -8.03
N LEU A 303 5.68 -2.69 -8.83
CA LEU A 303 5.85 -2.76 -10.29
C LEU A 303 7.26 -3.23 -10.67
N ARG A 304 8.31 -2.68 -10.02
CA ARG A 304 9.70 -3.08 -10.28
C ARG A 304 9.95 -4.55 -9.98
N ALA A 305 9.52 -5.04 -8.81
CA ALA A 305 9.67 -6.44 -8.42
C ALA A 305 8.87 -7.41 -9.32
N ALA A 306 7.78 -6.96 -9.93
CA ALA A 306 7.05 -7.74 -10.94
C ALA A 306 7.70 -7.71 -12.34
N GLY A 307 8.73 -6.89 -12.56
CA GLY A 307 9.40 -6.70 -13.86
C GLY A 307 8.80 -5.61 -14.74
N TRP A 308 7.94 -4.75 -14.20
CA TRP A 308 7.22 -3.68 -14.91
C TRP A 308 7.98 -2.35 -14.76
N VAL A 309 9.22 -2.36 -15.24
CA VAL A 309 10.23 -1.33 -14.92
C VAL A 309 9.90 0.06 -15.43
N GLU A 310 9.31 0.21 -16.62
CA GLU A 310 9.00 1.53 -17.21
C GLU A 310 8.06 2.38 -16.31
N GLY A 311 7.03 1.74 -15.75
CA GLY A 311 6.12 2.38 -14.80
C GLY A 311 6.80 2.72 -13.46
N ALA A 312 7.69 1.85 -12.98
CA ALA A 312 8.45 2.08 -11.76
C ALA A 312 9.50 3.19 -11.91
N ASP A 313 10.19 3.26 -13.06
CA ASP A 313 11.18 4.30 -13.36
C ASP A 313 10.52 5.67 -13.52
N SER A 314 9.36 5.75 -14.18
CA SER A 314 8.57 7.01 -14.28
C SER A 314 8.14 7.53 -12.90
N ALA A 315 7.78 6.62 -11.99
CA ALA A 315 7.41 6.96 -10.62
C ALA A 315 8.63 7.42 -9.77
N ALA A 316 9.80 6.80 -9.97
CA ALA A 316 11.04 7.20 -9.34
C ALA A 316 11.51 8.59 -9.82
N GLU A 317 11.38 8.89 -11.11
CA GLU A 317 11.66 10.21 -11.71
C GLU A 317 10.87 11.33 -11.02
N TRP A 318 9.55 11.14 -10.83
CA TRP A 318 8.74 12.12 -10.11
C TRP A 318 9.16 12.31 -8.65
N ILE A 319 9.59 11.27 -7.96
CA ILE A 319 10.09 11.38 -6.58
C ILE A 319 11.39 12.19 -6.54
N ILE A 320 12.35 11.87 -7.41
CA ILE A 320 13.65 12.55 -7.49
C ILE A 320 13.49 14.02 -7.89
N ASP A 321 12.79 14.28 -8.99
CA ASP A 321 12.76 15.62 -9.61
C ASP A 321 11.77 16.58 -8.96
N SER A 322 10.68 16.07 -8.38
CA SER A 322 9.56 16.90 -7.91
C SER A 322 9.29 16.82 -6.40
N ASN A 323 9.95 15.91 -5.65
CA ASN A 323 9.61 15.70 -4.24
C ASN A 323 10.80 15.55 -3.28
N GLN A 324 11.98 15.13 -3.73
CA GLN A 324 13.16 14.99 -2.88
C GLN A 324 13.90 16.33 -2.72
N ILE A 325 14.32 16.65 -1.49
CA ILE A 325 15.26 17.74 -1.23
C ILE A 325 16.65 17.28 -1.67
N SER A 326 17.27 17.97 -2.62
CA SER A 326 18.61 17.69 -3.14
C SER A 326 19.54 18.89 -2.93
N GLU A 327 20.85 18.68 -2.81
CA GLU A 327 21.80 19.81 -2.62
C GLU A 327 21.62 20.95 -3.65
N PRO A 328 21.41 20.69 -4.96
CA PRO A 328 21.21 21.75 -5.94
C PRO A 328 19.94 22.59 -5.73
N THR A 329 18.87 21.98 -5.20
CA THR A 329 17.60 22.69 -4.92
C THR A 329 17.59 23.34 -3.53
N ALA A 330 18.30 22.75 -2.57
CA ALA A 330 18.34 23.21 -1.18
C ALA A 330 19.42 24.25 -0.87
N THR A 331 20.43 24.42 -1.73
CA THR A 331 21.54 25.36 -1.50
C THR A 331 21.03 26.79 -1.29
N GLY A 332 21.27 27.35 -0.10
CA GLY A 332 20.83 28.70 0.27
C GLY A 332 19.38 28.80 0.74
N THR A 333 18.65 27.68 0.86
CA THR A 333 17.30 27.62 1.41
C THR A 333 17.32 27.13 2.88
N PRO A 334 16.22 27.33 3.65
CA PRO A 334 16.11 26.76 5.00
C PRO A 334 16.01 25.23 5.03
N ALA A 335 15.80 24.57 3.89
CA ALA A 335 15.71 23.11 3.77
C ALA A 335 17.07 22.42 3.60
N PHE A 336 18.19 23.15 3.62
CA PHE A 336 19.53 22.56 3.41
C PHE A 336 19.93 21.52 4.48
N SER A 337 19.35 21.59 5.69
CA SER A 337 19.51 20.56 6.73
C SER A 337 18.83 19.23 6.41
N ASP A 338 17.90 19.22 5.46
CA ASP A 338 16.97 18.13 5.17
C ASP A 338 17.20 17.51 3.79
N VAL A 339 18.39 17.71 3.21
CA VAL A 339 18.82 17.03 1.98
C VAL A 339 18.68 15.52 2.15
N GLY A 340 18.07 14.88 1.15
CA GLY A 340 17.69 13.47 1.18
C GLY A 340 16.21 13.24 1.52
N ALA A 341 15.60 14.09 2.35
CA ALA A 341 14.20 13.94 2.74
C ALA A 341 13.26 14.06 1.53
N ILE A 342 12.17 13.28 1.54
CA ILE A 342 11.18 13.25 0.47
C ILE A 342 9.86 13.82 0.99
N SER A 343 9.36 14.84 0.31
CA SER A 343 8.08 15.49 0.63
C SER A 343 6.89 14.59 0.31
N TYR A 344 5.73 14.86 0.91
CA TYR A 344 4.48 14.14 0.57
C TYR A 344 3.99 14.43 -0.86
N ASN A 345 4.24 15.65 -1.36
CA ASN A 345 3.92 16.10 -2.71
C ASN A 345 4.74 17.38 -3.07
N PRO A 346 4.74 17.84 -4.34
CA PRO A 346 5.58 18.97 -4.75
C PRO A 346 5.26 20.31 -4.09
N ALA A 347 4.03 20.48 -3.56
CA ALA A 347 3.67 21.66 -2.79
C ALA A 347 4.32 21.66 -1.39
N ALA A 348 4.48 20.48 -0.77
CA ALA A 348 5.23 20.32 0.47
C ALA A 348 6.73 20.56 0.25
N LEU A 349 7.33 20.07 -0.85
CA LEU A 349 8.72 20.41 -1.22
C LEU A 349 8.88 21.93 -1.39
N SER A 350 8.01 22.56 -2.18
CA SER A 350 8.03 24.01 -2.40
C SER A 350 7.97 24.79 -1.08
N SER A 351 7.10 24.36 -0.15
CA SER A 351 7.01 24.97 1.18
C SER A 351 8.28 24.77 2.02
N ALA A 352 8.93 23.61 1.97
CA ALA A 352 10.17 23.38 2.70
C ALA A 352 11.34 24.21 2.15
N LEU A 353 11.41 24.42 0.83
CA LEU A 353 12.39 25.34 0.22
C LEU A 353 12.15 26.81 0.63
N GLU A 354 10.94 27.19 1.02
CA GLU A 354 10.65 28.54 1.54
C GLU A 354 10.88 28.71 3.05
N VAL A 355 10.47 27.72 3.88
CA VAL A 355 10.42 27.86 5.36
C VAL A 355 11.08 26.72 6.16
N GLY A 356 11.66 25.73 5.48
CA GLY A 356 12.28 24.54 6.07
C GLY A 356 11.30 23.44 6.45
N VAL A 357 11.82 22.26 6.82
CA VAL A 357 11.00 21.16 7.37
C VAL A 357 10.67 21.49 8.83
N THR A 358 9.57 22.21 9.05
CA THR A 358 9.20 22.65 10.41
C THR A 358 8.70 21.50 11.28
N SER A 359 8.77 21.68 12.61
CA SER A 359 8.24 20.71 13.56
C SER A 359 6.76 20.35 13.34
N GLN A 360 5.95 21.28 12.79
CA GLN A 360 4.54 21.02 12.46
C GLN A 360 4.33 20.05 11.31
N VAL A 361 5.29 19.92 10.38
CA VAL A 361 5.20 19.04 9.20
C VAL A 361 6.15 17.85 9.26
N SER A 362 7.11 17.84 10.19
CA SER A 362 8.14 16.79 10.32
C SER A 362 7.60 15.34 10.32
N ASP A 363 6.45 15.06 10.92
CA ASP A 363 5.82 13.72 10.88
C ASP A 363 5.41 13.31 9.45
N GLN A 364 4.87 14.24 8.66
CA GLN A 364 4.55 14.00 7.26
C GLN A 364 5.81 13.68 6.45
N TRP A 365 6.93 14.36 6.71
CA TRP A 365 8.21 14.11 6.03
C TRP A 365 8.84 12.77 6.41
N ARG A 366 8.77 12.36 7.69
CA ARG A 366 9.19 11.01 8.12
C ARG A 366 8.38 9.91 7.43
N ARG A 367 7.04 10.04 7.45
CA ARG A 367 6.13 9.09 6.78
C ARG A 367 6.36 9.03 5.27
N ALA A 368 6.44 10.19 4.61
CA ALA A 368 6.69 10.28 3.18
C ALA A 368 8.04 9.66 2.82
N THR A 369 9.14 10.05 3.47
CA THR A 369 10.47 9.52 3.16
C THR A 369 10.55 8.00 3.35
N SER A 370 10.00 7.46 4.45
CA SER A 370 9.99 6.01 4.72
C SER A 370 9.27 5.16 3.66
N GLN A 371 8.29 5.71 2.95
CA GLN A 371 7.49 4.99 1.96
C GLN A 371 7.89 5.35 0.52
N ALA A 372 8.27 6.60 0.25
CA ALA A 372 8.68 7.07 -1.06
C ALA A 372 10.03 6.50 -1.52
N VAL A 373 10.97 6.30 -0.58
CA VAL A 373 12.30 5.74 -0.87
C VAL A 373 12.22 4.36 -1.56
N LEU A 374 11.11 3.63 -1.36
CA LEU A 374 10.85 2.32 -1.95
C LEU A 374 10.80 2.35 -3.49
N ALA A 375 10.43 3.48 -4.12
CA ALA A 375 10.46 3.61 -5.58
C ALA A 375 11.87 3.60 -6.17
N LEU A 376 12.87 4.00 -5.37
CA LEU A 376 14.23 4.33 -5.79
C LEU A 376 15.11 3.06 -5.94
N GLY A 377 14.55 2.04 -6.59
CA GLY A 377 15.24 0.78 -6.89
C GLY A 377 15.26 -0.25 -5.75
N LEU A 378 14.58 -0.01 -4.63
CA LEU A 378 14.60 -0.92 -3.48
C LEU A 378 13.76 -2.19 -3.76
N PRO A 379 14.17 -3.37 -3.24
CA PRO A 379 13.39 -4.60 -3.32
C PRO A 379 12.11 -4.51 -2.48
N ILE A 380 11.10 -5.33 -2.80
CA ILE A 380 9.92 -5.50 -1.96
C ILE A 380 10.26 -6.10 -0.60
N TYR A 381 9.36 -5.95 0.37
CA TYR A 381 9.44 -6.71 1.62
C TYR A 381 9.27 -8.21 1.32
N GLY A 382 9.96 -9.08 2.07
CA GLY A 382 9.88 -10.53 1.90
C GLY A 382 11.25 -11.22 1.80
N PRO A 383 11.27 -12.55 1.69
CA PRO A 383 12.50 -13.33 1.56
C PRO A 383 13.14 -13.19 0.16
N GLY A 384 14.03 -12.21 0.03
CA GLY A 384 14.96 -12.11 -1.11
C GLY A 384 14.35 -11.59 -2.42
N GLN A 385 15.05 -11.86 -3.52
CA GLN A 385 14.62 -11.45 -4.86
C GLN A 385 13.50 -12.37 -5.35
N VAL A 386 12.34 -11.80 -5.66
CA VAL A 386 11.21 -12.53 -6.26
C VAL A 386 11.38 -12.63 -7.78
N GLU A 387 11.03 -13.79 -8.33
CA GLU A 387 11.01 -13.99 -9.79
C GLU A 387 9.98 -13.04 -10.45
N PRO A 388 10.37 -12.21 -11.44
CA PRO A 388 9.47 -11.31 -12.14
C PRO A 388 8.31 -12.04 -12.82
N VAL A 389 7.16 -11.38 -12.91
CA VAL A 389 5.96 -11.91 -13.60
C VAL A 389 6.19 -11.93 -15.12
N THR A 390 6.97 -10.97 -15.63
CA THR A 390 7.40 -10.92 -17.04
C THR A 390 8.66 -11.76 -17.25
N SER A 391 8.49 -13.08 -17.41
CA SER A 391 9.55 -13.94 -17.95
C SER A 391 9.83 -13.58 -19.41
N THR A 392 10.70 -12.59 -19.63
CA THR A 392 11.37 -12.40 -20.92
C THR A 392 12.07 -13.73 -21.24
N PRO A 393 11.83 -14.36 -22.41
CA PRO A 393 12.37 -15.69 -22.66
C PRO A 393 13.89 -15.63 -22.63
N THR A 394 14.47 -16.28 -21.61
CA THR A 394 15.93 -16.39 -21.47
C THR A 394 16.48 -16.99 -22.74
N THR A 395 17.19 -16.17 -23.53
CA THR A 395 17.83 -16.66 -24.75
C THR A 395 18.93 -17.60 -24.30
N SER A 396 18.70 -18.92 -24.40
CA SER A 396 19.65 -19.94 -23.97
C SER A 396 21.03 -19.61 -24.53
N THR A 397 21.97 -19.29 -23.64
CA THR A 397 23.35 -19.02 -24.01
C THR A 397 23.95 -20.29 -24.60
N THR A 398 24.07 -20.29 -25.93
CA THR A 398 24.76 -21.33 -26.69
C THR A 398 26.13 -21.55 -26.05
N SER A 399 26.31 -22.70 -25.42
CA SER A 399 27.57 -23.08 -24.78
C SER A 399 28.65 -23.27 -25.85
N THR A 400 29.39 -22.20 -26.12
CA THR A 400 30.53 -22.23 -27.01
C THR A 400 31.67 -22.97 -26.31
N SER A 401 31.70 -24.29 -26.54
CA SER A 401 32.76 -25.16 -26.03
C SER A 401 34.11 -24.63 -26.50
N THR A 402 34.93 -24.20 -25.55
CA THR A 402 36.28 -23.69 -25.82
C THR A 402 37.21 -24.88 -26.07
N THR A 403 37.29 -25.33 -27.32
CA THR A 403 38.18 -26.42 -27.72
C THR A 403 39.63 -26.02 -27.43
N THR A 404 40.22 -26.60 -26.39
CA THR A 404 41.60 -26.32 -26.01
C THR A 404 42.54 -27.09 -26.95
N THR A 405 43.24 -26.38 -27.81
CA THR A 405 44.19 -26.95 -28.77
C THR A 405 45.44 -27.47 -28.05
N VAL A 406 45.54 -28.78 -27.86
CA VAL A 406 46.77 -29.44 -27.37
C VAL A 406 47.52 -30.05 -28.56
N ALA A 407 48.77 -29.63 -28.75
CA ALA A 407 49.66 -30.15 -29.79
C ALA A 407 50.22 -31.54 -29.41
N PRO A 408 50.61 -32.38 -30.40
CA PRO A 408 50.70 -33.82 -30.20
C PRO A 408 52.06 -34.31 -29.69
N ASN A 409 52.06 -35.48 -29.03
CA ASN A 409 53.24 -36.34 -28.99
C ASN A 409 52.90 -37.85 -29.00
N ARG A 410 53.87 -38.65 -29.43
CA ARG A 410 53.71 -40.03 -29.99
C ARG A 410 53.47 -41.18 -28.97
N PRO A 411 53.10 -42.40 -29.43
CA PRO A 411 52.29 -43.35 -28.65
C PRO A 411 53.00 -44.62 -28.14
N THR A 412 52.33 -45.28 -27.18
CA THR A 412 52.27 -46.73 -26.85
C THR A 412 50.94 -46.98 -26.09
N THR A 413 50.29 -48.16 -25.99
CA THR A 413 50.33 -49.47 -26.71
C THR A 413 49.02 -50.27 -26.37
N THR A 414 48.81 -51.44 -26.99
CA THR A 414 47.79 -52.51 -26.77
C THR A 414 47.52 -52.93 -25.29
N GLU A 415 46.41 -53.56 -24.83
CA GLU A 415 45.17 -54.15 -25.42
C GLU A 415 44.06 -54.36 -24.31
N PRO A 416 42.93 -55.13 -24.43
CA PRO A 416 41.62 -54.68 -23.87
C PRO A 416 40.85 -55.67 -22.94
N VAL A 417 39.55 -55.37 -22.72
CA VAL A 417 38.42 -56.25 -22.32
C VAL A 417 38.16 -56.50 -20.82
N ALA A 418 36.96 -56.10 -20.36
CA ALA A 418 35.97 -56.99 -19.72
C ALA A 418 34.59 -56.32 -19.56
N THR A 419 33.56 -56.87 -20.21
CA THR A 419 32.15 -56.54 -19.97
C THR A 419 31.57 -57.56 -18.99
N THR A 420 30.67 -57.17 -18.08
CA THR A 420 29.79 -58.16 -17.42
C THR A 420 28.35 -57.64 -17.29
N THR A 421 27.43 -58.37 -17.90
CA THR A 421 25.98 -58.17 -17.78
C THR A 421 25.44 -59.17 -16.76
N THR A 422 24.44 -58.80 -15.96
CA THR A 422 23.55 -59.78 -15.32
C THR A 422 22.15 -59.20 -15.20
N ALA A 423 21.15 -59.95 -15.67
CA ALA A 423 19.74 -59.61 -15.58
C ALA A 423 18.93 -60.87 -15.24
N ALA A 424 18.14 -60.79 -14.17
CA ALA A 424 17.00 -61.65 -13.83
C ALA A 424 16.35 -61.04 -12.56
N GLY A 425 15.04 -61.10 -12.34
CA GLY A 425 13.99 -61.73 -13.13
C GLY A 425 12.59 -61.17 -12.82
N ILE A 426 11.60 -61.69 -13.53
CA ILE A 426 10.23 -61.18 -13.60
C ILE A 426 9.35 -61.90 -12.57
N THR A 427 8.38 -61.21 -11.96
CA THR A 427 7.04 -61.79 -11.70
C THR A 427 6.00 -60.67 -11.69
N ALA A 428 4.96 -60.82 -12.49
CA ALA A 428 3.76 -59.98 -12.45
C ALA A 428 2.57 -60.82 -11.97
N THR A 429 1.58 -60.20 -11.33
CA THR A 429 0.27 -60.84 -11.14
C THR A 429 -0.82 -59.78 -11.25
N THR A 430 -1.84 -60.09 -12.06
CA THR A 430 -2.98 -59.24 -12.41
C THR A 430 -4.18 -59.53 -11.50
N GLY A 431 -5.06 -58.55 -11.34
CA GLY A 431 -6.37 -58.75 -10.71
C GLY A 431 -7.27 -57.53 -10.90
N ALA A 432 -8.28 -57.65 -11.76
CA ALA A 432 -9.35 -56.68 -11.94
C ALA A 432 -10.70 -57.33 -11.61
N GLY A 433 -11.63 -56.58 -11.00
CA GLY A 433 -12.94 -57.09 -10.60
C GLY A 433 -13.79 -56.03 -9.90
N ASP A 434 -14.73 -55.46 -10.64
CA ASP A 434 -15.80 -54.54 -10.22
C ASP A 434 -17.14 -55.32 -10.14
N PRO A 435 -18.33 -54.73 -9.91
CA PRO A 435 -18.83 -53.86 -8.83
C PRO A 435 -19.84 -54.58 -7.90
N ASN A 436 -20.31 -53.92 -6.83
CA ASN A 436 -21.73 -53.99 -6.41
C ASN A 436 -22.07 -52.89 -5.39
N GLY A 437 -23.25 -52.28 -5.53
CA GLY A 437 -23.71 -51.17 -4.69
C GLY A 437 -24.90 -51.51 -3.78
N ALA A 438 -25.24 -50.59 -2.89
CA ALA A 438 -26.53 -50.56 -2.18
C ALA A 438 -26.92 -49.13 -1.81
N THR A 439 -28.12 -48.72 -2.21
CA THR A 439 -28.81 -47.49 -1.80
C THR A 439 -29.72 -47.75 -0.61
N VAL A 440 -29.84 -46.81 0.33
CA VAL A 440 -31.02 -46.66 1.21
C VAL A 440 -31.25 -45.17 1.49
N GLU A 441 -32.50 -44.74 1.37
CA GLU A 441 -32.97 -43.37 1.66
C GLU A 441 -33.29 -43.17 3.16
N GLY A 442 -33.38 -41.93 3.63
CA GLY A 442 -33.81 -41.60 4.99
C GLY A 442 -34.09 -40.11 5.17
N GLU A 443 -35.37 -39.74 5.19
CA GLU A 443 -35.85 -38.35 5.04
C GLU A 443 -36.31 -37.72 6.38
N SER A 444 -36.19 -36.39 6.47
CA SER A 444 -37.01 -35.46 7.28
C SER A 444 -36.86 -35.42 8.82
N VAL A 445 -36.74 -34.21 9.38
CA VAL A 445 -37.86 -33.49 10.04
C VAL A 445 -37.41 -32.13 10.59
N LEU A 446 -38.16 -31.05 10.27
CA LEU A 446 -38.02 -29.73 10.89
C LEU A 446 -38.49 -29.71 12.36
N ARG A 447 -37.86 -28.91 13.22
CA ARG A 447 -38.53 -28.29 14.38
C ARG A 447 -38.05 -26.86 14.66
N SER A 448 -38.98 -25.92 14.55
CA SER A 448 -38.92 -24.62 15.23
C SER A 448 -39.39 -24.74 16.69
N PRO A 449 -39.09 -23.73 17.52
CA PRO A 449 -39.96 -23.37 18.64
C PRO A 449 -40.48 -21.91 18.55
N THR A 450 -41.74 -21.70 18.94
CA THR A 450 -42.37 -20.38 19.13
C THR A 450 -43.20 -20.36 20.43
N GLY A 451 -43.33 -19.19 21.06
CA GLY A 451 -44.04 -18.95 22.33
C GLY A 451 -43.08 -18.49 23.44
N SER A 452 -42.99 -17.23 23.90
CA SER A 452 -43.92 -16.09 24.08
C SER A 452 -44.69 -16.08 25.41
N THR A 453 -44.35 -15.12 26.29
CA THR A 453 -45.30 -14.37 27.17
C THR A 453 -44.68 -13.02 27.61
N ASP A 454 -45.50 -11.98 27.53
CA ASP A 454 -45.59 -10.71 28.30
C ASP A 454 -44.32 -9.89 28.61
N ALA A 455 -44.10 -8.64 28.17
CA ALA A 455 -44.92 -7.41 28.02
C ALA A 455 -44.87 -6.43 29.20
N THR A 456 -44.26 -5.24 28.99
CA THR A 456 -44.84 -3.94 29.42
C THR A 456 -44.13 -2.71 28.83
N SER A 457 -44.93 -1.68 28.54
CA SER A 457 -44.61 -0.25 28.51
C SER A 457 -43.70 0.32 27.40
N ALA A 458 -44.34 1.01 26.46
CA ALA A 458 -43.72 1.89 25.49
C ALA A 458 -43.51 3.32 26.04
N VAL A 459 -42.48 4.02 25.55
CA VAL A 459 -42.49 5.47 25.37
C VAL A 459 -41.93 5.79 23.98
N THR A 460 -42.74 6.44 23.15
CA THR A 460 -42.34 6.93 21.83
C THR A 460 -41.55 8.23 21.94
N SER A 461 -40.49 8.37 21.14
CA SER A 461 -39.96 9.68 20.74
C SER A 461 -39.38 9.57 19.33
N ASP A 462 -39.63 10.60 18.53
CA ASP A 462 -39.60 10.55 17.07
C ASP A 462 -38.28 11.08 16.48
N SER A 463 -37.93 10.54 15.31
CA SER A 463 -37.05 11.06 14.26
C SER A 463 -36.03 12.17 14.60
N LEU A 464 -34.75 11.78 14.58
CA LEU A 464 -33.75 12.51 13.79
C LEU A 464 -32.89 11.51 12.99
N ARG A 465 -33.18 11.36 11.70
CA ARG A 465 -32.27 10.72 10.75
C ARG A 465 -31.02 11.58 10.61
N SER A 466 -29.87 11.06 11.01
CA SER A 466 -28.57 11.56 10.54
C SER A 466 -27.85 10.44 9.80
N THR A 467 -27.74 10.59 8.49
CA THR A 467 -26.95 9.73 7.62
C THR A 467 -25.47 9.98 7.87
N GLN A 468 -24.89 9.32 8.87
CA GLN A 468 -23.43 9.24 9.01
C GLN A 468 -22.85 8.34 7.92
N SER A 469 -22.54 8.93 6.77
CA SER A 469 -21.53 8.37 5.88
C SER A 469 -20.18 8.43 6.62
N ARG A 470 -19.71 7.29 7.13
CA ARG A 470 -18.43 7.19 7.83
C ARG A 470 -17.31 7.01 6.81
N SER A 471 -16.70 8.11 6.38
CA SER A 471 -15.41 8.05 5.70
C SER A 471 -14.37 7.44 6.64
N THR A 472 -13.92 6.23 6.32
CA THR A 472 -12.81 5.55 6.99
C THR A 472 -11.52 5.81 6.22
N LEU A 473 -10.58 6.53 6.84
CA LEU A 473 -9.19 6.61 6.37
C LEU A 473 -8.54 5.21 6.44
N PRO A 474 -7.55 4.90 5.57
CA PRO A 474 -6.66 3.76 5.77
C PRO A 474 -5.90 3.88 7.10
N ARG A 475 -5.78 2.76 7.84
CA ARG A 475 -5.31 2.75 9.23
C ARG A 475 -4.06 1.91 9.42
N THR A 476 -2.92 2.57 9.63
CA THR A 476 -1.70 1.97 10.17
C THR A 476 -1.55 2.30 11.67
N GLY A 477 -2.42 1.72 12.50
CA GLY A 477 -2.14 1.46 13.93
C GLY A 477 -1.83 2.63 14.87
N SER A 478 -2.57 3.75 14.84
CA SER A 478 -2.48 4.81 15.87
C SER A 478 -3.83 5.31 16.42
N ASP A 479 -3.81 5.86 17.64
CA ASP A 479 -5.00 6.19 18.45
C ASP A 479 -5.84 7.34 17.85
N SER A 480 -7.17 7.18 17.92
CA SER A 480 -8.10 7.70 16.90
C SER A 480 -8.89 8.96 17.29
N THR A 481 -8.88 9.36 18.57
CA THR A 481 -9.78 10.42 19.06
C THR A 481 -9.27 11.84 18.74
N LEU A 482 -7.96 12.03 18.62
CA LEU A 482 -7.35 13.36 18.42
C LEU A 482 -7.29 13.79 16.95
N MET A 483 -7.11 12.84 16.03
CA MET A 483 -6.82 13.10 14.61
C MET A 483 -7.97 13.75 13.84
N VAL A 484 -9.23 13.37 14.13
CA VAL A 484 -10.40 13.98 13.47
C VAL A 484 -10.50 15.48 13.79
N LEU A 485 -10.14 15.88 15.02
CA LEU A 485 -10.15 17.28 15.44
C LEU A 485 -8.99 18.08 14.82
N ILE A 486 -7.80 17.47 14.71
CA ILE A 486 -6.61 18.11 14.11
C ILE A 486 -6.77 18.26 12.59
N GLY A 487 -7.26 17.24 11.88
CA GLY A 487 -7.50 17.32 10.43
C GLY A 487 -8.51 18.41 10.06
N ILE A 488 -9.59 18.53 10.84
CA ILE A 488 -10.56 19.63 10.70
C ILE A 488 -9.89 20.98 10.98
N ALA A 489 -9.09 21.10 12.05
CA ALA A 489 -8.39 22.34 12.39
C ALA A 489 -7.41 22.79 11.28
N MET A 490 -6.62 21.87 10.71
CA MET A 490 -5.65 22.18 9.66
C MET A 490 -6.28 22.66 8.35
N VAL A 491 -7.42 22.08 7.95
CA VAL A 491 -8.19 22.56 6.78
C VAL A 491 -8.72 23.97 7.02
N PHE A 492 -9.19 24.29 8.24
CA PHE A 492 -9.65 25.64 8.57
C PHE A 492 -8.52 26.68 8.65
N THR A 493 -7.32 26.35 9.15
CA THR A 493 -6.17 27.28 9.10
C THR A 493 -5.67 27.51 7.68
N GLY A 494 -5.63 26.48 6.82
CA GLY A 494 -5.27 26.64 5.40
C GLY A 494 -6.20 27.61 4.67
N LEU A 495 -7.52 27.46 4.85
CA LEU A 495 -8.53 28.36 4.28
C LEU A 495 -8.42 29.79 4.83
N ALA A 496 -8.14 29.96 6.13
CA ALA A 496 -7.95 31.27 6.75
C ALA A 496 -6.70 32.00 6.20
N SER A 497 -5.60 31.28 6.00
CA SER A 497 -4.36 31.82 5.41
C SER A 497 -4.57 32.26 3.96
N ALA A 498 -5.20 31.43 3.13
CA ALA A 498 -5.52 31.77 1.73
C ALA A 498 -6.46 32.99 1.61
N ALA A 499 -7.47 33.09 2.48
CA ALA A 499 -8.36 34.25 2.53
C ALA A 499 -7.62 35.54 2.97
N THR A 500 -6.64 35.43 3.86
CA THR A 500 -5.82 36.55 4.34
C THR A 500 -4.85 37.04 3.27
N GLN A 501 -4.18 36.14 2.57
CA GLN A 501 -3.31 36.51 1.43
C GLN A 501 -4.09 37.19 0.29
N ARG A 502 -5.29 36.70 -0.07
CA ARG A 502 -6.16 37.38 -1.06
C ARG A 502 -6.55 38.81 -0.65
N ARG A 503 -6.76 39.07 0.64
CA ARG A 503 -7.04 40.42 1.17
C ARG A 503 -5.83 41.35 1.16
N LEU A 504 -4.62 40.80 1.30
CA LEU A 504 -3.38 41.59 1.19
C LEU A 504 -3.05 41.92 -0.27
N ALA A 505 -3.25 40.99 -1.21
CA ALA A 505 -3.07 41.24 -2.64
C ALA A 505 -4.00 42.34 -3.17
N THR A 506 -5.29 42.31 -2.79
CA THR A 506 -6.28 43.34 -3.20
C THR A 506 -6.01 44.72 -2.58
N ARG A 507 -5.34 44.79 -1.41
CA ARG A 507 -4.91 46.07 -0.82
C ARG A 507 -3.64 46.65 -1.45
N ARG A 508 -2.77 45.84 -2.07
CA ARG A 508 -1.62 46.35 -2.83
C ARG A 508 -2.05 46.91 -4.20
N GLY A 509 -2.95 46.23 -4.90
CA GLY A 509 -3.51 46.70 -6.19
C GLY A 509 -4.48 47.90 -6.10
N THR A 510 -4.46 48.66 -5.01
CA THR A 510 -5.24 49.90 -4.81
C THR A 510 -4.38 51.06 -4.27
N GLN A 511 -3.05 50.94 -4.33
CA GLN A 511 -2.09 52.03 -4.07
C GLN A 511 -1.12 52.28 -5.24
N GLU A 512 -1.43 51.74 -6.42
CA GLU A 512 -0.95 52.16 -7.73
C GLU A 512 -2.16 52.71 -8.53
#